data_AF-A0A6P0SLY0-F1
#
_entry.id   AF-A0A6P0SLY0-F1
#
_cell.length_a   1.000
_cell.length_b   1.000
_cell.length_c   1.000
_cell.angle_alpha   90.00
_cell.angle_beta   90.00
_cell.angle_gamma   90.00
#
_symmetry.space_group_name_H-M   'P 1'
#
loop_
_entity.id
_entity.type
_entity.pdbx_description
1 polymer ?
#
loop_
_entity_poly.entity_id
_entity_poly.type
_entity_poly.pdbx_seq_one_letter_code
_entity_poly.pdbx_strand_id
1 'polypeptide(L)' 'MDTLKTILTELGIPKELLHHDTLLHKDLQLDSTEIVEIALRLKRQLGVSVKLESRQDLTLAQVCDKVEAALLANSNHVS' A
#
# COMPACT_ATOMS: atom_id res chain seq x y z
N MET A 1 -10.12 -0.43 -3.05
CA MET A 1 -9.13 0.26 -3.91
C MET A 1 -8.91 1.73 -3.55
N ASP A 2 -9.93 2.45 -3.13
CA ASP A 2 -9.90 3.92 -2.99
C ASP A 2 -8.98 4.40 -1.87
N THR A 3 -8.97 3.70 -0.73
CA THR A 3 -8.17 4.12 0.44
C THR A 3 -6.66 4.07 0.18
N LEU A 4 -6.15 3.04 -0.52
CA LEU A 4 -4.73 2.96 -0.87
C LEU A 4 -4.34 4.12 -1.79
N LYS A 5 -5.16 4.40 -2.81
CA LYS A 5 -4.93 5.53 -3.73
C LYS A 5 -4.98 6.87 -3.00
N THR A 6 -5.90 7.04 -2.06
CA THR A 6 -5.97 8.23 -1.19
C THR A 6 -4.69 8.38 -0.37
N ILE A 7 -4.20 7.33 0.29
CA ILE A 7 -2.97 7.38 1.09
C ILE A 7 -1.77 7.79 0.22
N LEU A 8 -1.65 7.22 -0.97
CA LEU A 8 -0.57 7.57 -1.92
C LEU A 8 -0.72 9.02 -2.41
N THR A 9 -1.95 9.48 -2.68
CA THR A 9 -2.22 10.88 -3.06
C THR A 9 -1.88 11.85 -1.93
N GLU A 10 -2.20 11.50 -0.68
CA GLU A 10 -1.86 12.27 0.52
C GLU A 10 -0.35 12.30 0.80
N LEU A 11 0.39 11.29 0.35
CA LEU A 11 1.85 11.25 0.38
C LEU A 11 2.48 12.18 -0.67
N GLY A 12 1.69 12.64 -1.65
CA GLY A 12 2.13 13.50 -2.75
C GLY A 12 2.28 12.76 -4.09
N ILE A 13 1.84 11.51 -4.18
CA ILE A 13 1.88 10.74 -5.42
C ILE A 13 0.62 11.03 -6.23
N PRO A 14 0.72 11.60 -7.43
CA PRO A 14 -0.46 11.91 -8.23
C PRO A 14 -1.19 10.63 -8.62
N LYS A 15 -2.53 10.65 -8.48
CA LYS A 15 -3.43 9.55 -8.84
C LYS A 15 -3.28 9.05 -10.28
N GLU A 16 -2.73 9.88 -11.17
CA GLU A 16 -2.45 9.57 -12.57
C GLU A 16 -1.28 8.60 -12.73
N LEU A 17 -0.37 8.54 -11.75
CA LEU A 17 0.71 7.54 -11.71
C LEU A 17 0.27 6.25 -10.99
N LEU A 18 -0.91 6.23 -10.37
CA LEU A 18 -1.41 5.10 -9.59
C LEU A 18 -2.16 4.09 -10.47
N HIS A 19 -1.42 3.44 -11.38
CA HIS A 19 -1.89 2.34 -12.21
C HIS A 19 -1.65 0.96 -11.57
N HIS A 20 -2.41 -0.05 -11.99
CA HIS A 20 -2.28 -1.41 -11.47
C HIS A 20 -0.88 -2.01 -11.68
N ASP A 21 -0.25 -1.71 -12.81
CA ASP A 21 1.10 -2.15 -13.18
C ASP A 21 2.21 -1.22 -12.66
N THR A 22 1.86 -0.13 -11.98
CA THR A 22 2.83 0.80 -11.38
C THR A 22 3.65 0.08 -10.33
N LEU A 23 4.97 0.14 -10.46
CA LEU A 23 5.92 -0.46 -9.54
C LEU A 23 6.29 0.50 -8.42
N LEU A 24 6.18 0.06 -7.17
CA LEU A 24 6.47 0.91 -6.00
C LEU A 24 7.91 1.42 -5.98
N HIS A 25 8.88 0.62 -6.39
CA HIS A 25 10.28 0.99 -6.31
C HIS A 25 10.83 1.46 -7.66
N LYS A 26 10.40 0.85 -8.77
CA LYS A 26 10.87 1.25 -10.10
C LYS A 26 10.15 2.45 -10.72
N ASP A 27 8.84 2.60 -10.49
CA ASP A 27 8.04 3.67 -11.10
C ASP A 27 7.84 4.84 -10.12
N LEU A 28 7.46 4.53 -8.88
CA LEU A 28 7.25 5.53 -7.83
C LEU A 28 8.53 5.91 -7.09
N GLN A 29 9.64 5.18 -7.29
CA GLN A 29 10.93 5.41 -6.62
C GLN A 29 10.80 5.58 -5.11
N LEU A 30 9.93 4.79 -4.47
CA LEU A 30 9.68 4.90 -3.04
C LEU A 30 10.90 4.47 -2.24
N ASP A 31 11.42 5.41 -1.46
CA ASP A 31 12.49 5.15 -0.50
C ASP A 31 11.98 4.39 0.73
N SER A 32 12.92 3.89 1.54
CA SER A 32 12.61 3.16 2.77
C SER A 32 11.69 3.94 3.72
N THR A 33 11.83 5.26 3.78
CA THR A 33 10.97 6.15 4.57
C THR A 33 9.55 6.18 4.04
N GLU A 34 9.37 6.33 2.73
CA GLU A 34 8.06 6.37 2.07
C GLU A 34 7.31 5.04 2.25
N ILE A 35 8.03 3.92 2.09
CA ILE A 35 7.48 2.58 2.30
C ILE A 35 6.97 2.40 3.74
N VAL A 36 7.76 2.84 4.72
CA VAL A 36 7.37 2.78 6.14
C VAL A 36 6.18 3.71 6.42
N GLU A 37 6.17 4.91 5.82
CA GLU A 37 5.07 5.86 5.99
C GLU A 37 3.76 5.30 5.40
N ILE A 38 3.78 4.75 4.19
CA ILE A 38 2.62 4.09 3.57
C ILE A 38 2.10 2.96 4.47
N ALA A 39 2.99 2.09 4.97
CA ALA A 39 2.62 1.01 5.87
C ALA A 39 1.98 1.52 7.16
N LEU A 40 2.49 2.63 7.72
CA LEU A 40 1.94 3.25 8.92
C LEU A 40 0.56 3.87 8.65
N ARG A 41 0.38 4.54 7.51
CA ARG A 41 -0.90 5.13 7.10
C ARG A 41 -1.95 4.06 6.83
N LEU A 42 -1.58 2.97 6.16
CA LEU A 42 -2.44 1.79 5.97
C LEU A 42 -2.91 1.23 7.32
N LYS A 43 -1.99 1.10 8.28
CA LYS A 43 -2.33 0.65 9.63
C LYS A 43 -3.25 1.62 10.36
N ARG A 44 -3.05 2.93 10.21
CA ARG A 44 -3.89 3.94 10.88
C ARG A 44 -5.29 4.07 10.26
N GLN A 45 -5.40 4.06 8.93
CA GLN A 45 -6.68 4.25 8.24
C GLN A 45 -7.49 2.96 8.14
N LEU A 46 -6.84 1.83 7.86
CA LEU A 46 -7.52 0.56 7.62
C LEU A 46 -7.33 -0.45 8.76
N GLY A 47 -6.46 -0.16 9.73
CA GLY A 47 -6.14 -1.11 10.81
C GLY A 47 -5.20 -2.24 10.39
N VAL A 48 -4.75 -2.27 9.13
CA VAL A 48 -3.97 -3.41 8.60
C VAL A 48 -2.48 -3.10 8.48
N SER A 49 -1.65 -4.07 8.86
CA SER A 49 -0.19 -3.96 8.72
C SER A 49 0.26 -4.73 7.47
N VAL A 50 0.52 -4.00 6.39
CA VAL A 50 1.04 -4.58 5.14
C VAL A 50 2.55 -4.44 5.10
N LYS A 51 3.25 -5.55 4.88
CA LYS A 51 4.70 -5.53 4.66
C LYS A 51 4.99 -5.30 3.18
N LEU A 52 5.41 -4.10 2.88
CA LEU A 52 5.95 -3.70 1.59
C LEU A 52 7.47 -3.96 1.65
N GLU A 53 7.90 -5.16 1.28
CA GLU A 53 9.33 -5.49 1.29
C GLU A 53 10.03 -4.86 0.09
N SER A 54 10.98 -3.94 0.34
CA SER A 54 11.75 -3.26 -0.71
C SER A 54 12.56 -4.19 -1.62
N ARG A 55 12.73 -5.46 -1.25
CA ARG A 55 13.43 -6.47 -2.07
C ARG A 55 12.59 -6.99 -3.22
N GLN A 56 11.27 -6.85 -3.15
CA GLN A 56 10.36 -7.22 -4.23
C GLN A 56 9.76 -5.95 -4.78
N ASP A 57 10.03 -5.69 -6.06
CA ASP A 57 9.38 -4.62 -6.81
C ASP A 57 7.90 -5.01 -6.97
N LEU A 58 7.09 -4.59 -6.00
CA LEU A 58 5.65 -4.87 -5.96
C LEU A 58 4.92 -3.87 -6.84
N THR A 59 3.94 -4.37 -7.59
CA THR A 59 3.02 -3.50 -8.32
C THR A 59 1.92 -3.00 -7.39
N LEU A 60 1.31 -1.88 -7.74
CA LEU A 60 0.18 -1.33 -7.00
C LEU A 60 -0.96 -2.34 -6.87
N ALA A 61 -1.22 -3.14 -7.91
CA ALA A 61 -2.19 -4.23 -7.86
C ALA A 61 -1.85 -5.26 -6.78
N GLN A 62 -0.58 -5.70 -6.70
CA GLN A 62 -0.15 -6.64 -5.66
C GLN A 62 -0.22 -6.04 -4.25
N VAL A 63 0.07 -4.74 -4.10
CA VAL A 63 -0.11 -4.06 -2.82
C VAL A 63 -1.58 -4.03 -2.45
N CYS A 64 -2.47 -3.73 -3.40
CA CYS A 64 -3.91 -3.74 -3.17
C CYS A 64 -4.39 -5.12 -2.73
N ASP A 65 -3.97 -6.17 -3.43
CA ASP A 65 -4.30 -7.56 -3.07
C ASP A 65 -3.82 -7.91 -1.65
N LYS A 66 -2.59 -7.53 -1.30
CA LYS A 66 -2.07 -7.72 0.08
C LYS A 66 -2.85 -6.94 1.13
N VAL A 67 -3.26 -5.70 0.83
CA VAL A 67 -4.09 -4.88 1.73
C VAL A 67 -5.45 -5.53 1.92
N GLU A 68 -6.10 -5.97 0.85
CA GLU A 68 -7.40 -6.66 0.90
C GLU A 68 -7.30 -8.00 1.64
N ALA A 69 -6.28 -8.81 1.35
CA ALA A 69 -6.03 -10.04 2.09
C ALA A 69 -5.81 -9.78 3.59
N ALA A 70 -5.06 -8.73 3.94
CA ALA A 70 -4.85 -8.34 5.33
C ALA A 70 -6.13 -7.83 6.01
N LEU A 71 -6.98 -7.09 5.28
CA LEU A 71 -8.29 -6.63 5.77
C LEU A 71 -9.22 -7.81 6.06
N LEU A 72 -9.29 -8.77 5.15
CA LEU A 72 -10.06 -9.99 5.30
C LEU A 72 -9.55 -10.82 6.49
N ALA A 73 -8.23 -10.98 6.61
CA ALA A 73 -7.62 -11.69 7.73
C ALA A 73 -7.87 -10.99 9.09
N ASN A 74 -7.80 -9.65 9.12
CA ASN A 74 -8.03 -8.87 10.35
C ASN A 74 -9.51 -8.90 10.78
N SER A 75 -10.44 -9.03 9.82
CA SER A 75 -11.88 -9.18 10.10
C SER A 75 -12.25 -10.54 10.68
N ASN A 76 -11.39 -11.55 10.52
CA ASN A 76 -11.61 -12.91 11.03
C ASN A 76 -11.00 -13.14 12.43
N HIS A 77 -10.34 -12.13 13.02
CA HIS A 77 -9.79 -12.17 14.39
C HIS A 77 -10.74 -11.47 15.38
N VAL A 78 -12.04 -11.77 15.26
CA VAL A 78 -13.07 -11.51 16.27
C VAL A 78 -13.86 -12.80 16.44
N SER A 79 -13.37 -13.69 17.30
CA SER A 79 -14.10 -14.86 17.80
C SER A 79 -13.69 -15.13 19.23
#